data_AF-A0A376D765-F1
#
_entry.id   AF-A0A376D765-F1
#
_cell.length_a   1.000
_cell.length_b   1.000
_cell.length_c   1.000
_cell.angle_alpha   90.00
_cell.angle_beta   90.00
_cell.angle_gamma   90.00
#
_symmetry.space_group_name_H-M   'P 1'
#
loop_
_entity.id
_entity.type
_entity.pdbx_description
1 polymer ?
#
loop_
_entity_poly.entity_id
_entity_poly.type
_entity_poly.pdbx_seq_one_letter_code
_entity_poly.pdbx_strand_id
1 'polypeptide(L)'
;MPFRALIDACWKEKYTAARFTRDLIAGITVGIIAIPLAMALAIGSGVAPQYGLYTAAVAGIVIALTGGSRFSVSGPTAAFVVILYPVSQQFGLAGLLVATLLSGIFLILMGLARFGRLIEYIPVSVTLGFTSGIGITIGTMQIKDFLGLQMAHVPEHYLQKVGALFMALPTINVGDAAIGIVTLGILVFWPRLGIRLPGHLPALLAGCAVMGDC
;
A
#
# COMPACT_ATOMS: atom_id res chain seq x y z
N MET A 1 -7.38 5.40 -24.20
CA MET A 1 -7.31 4.25 -25.12
C MET A 1 -6.63 3.12 -24.37
N PRO A 2 -7.16 1.88 -24.40
CA PRO A 2 -6.48 0.74 -23.81
C PRO A 2 -5.11 0.55 -24.50
N PHE A 3 -4.13 -0.02 -23.79
CA PHE A 3 -2.77 -0.32 -24.30
C PHE A 3 -1.91 0.90 -24.69
N ARG A 4 -2.32 2.12 -24.30
CA ARG A 4 -1.60 3.35 -24.66
C ARG A 4 -0.18 3.37 -24.10
N ALA A 5 0.04 2.80 -22.90
CA ALA A 5 1.37 2.65 -22.33
C ALA A 5 2.31 1.83 -23.22
N LEU A 6 1.84 0.69 -23.72
CA LEU A 6 2.62 -0.21 -24.58
C LEU A 6 2.90 0.40 -25.96
N ILE A 7 1.89 1.04 -26.57
CA ILE A 7 2.01 1.71 -27.86
C ILE A 7 3.00 2.87 -27.77
N ASP A 8 2.91 3.71 -26.73
CA ASP A 8 3.80 4.85 -26.56
C ASP A 8 5.24 4.40 -26.23
N ALA A 9 5.42 3.32 -25.46
CA ALA A 9 6.74 2.83 -25.06
C ALA A 9 7.48 2.04 -26.16
N CYS A 10 6.76 1.23 -26.94
CA CYS A 10 7.38 0.33 -27.93
C CYS A 10 7.27 0.83 -29.37
N TRP A 11 6.21 1.58 -29.71
CA TRP A 11 5.90 1.93 -31.11
C TRP A 11 6.29 3.36 -31.48
N LYS A 12 6.12 4.33 -30.57
CA LYS A 12 6.39 5.74 -30.88
C LYS A 12 7.82 6.19 -30.60
N GLU A 13 8.50 5.54 -29.66
CA GLU A 13 9.87 5.88 -29.28
C GLU A 13 10.78 4.67 -29.54
N LYS A 14 11.98 4.90 -30.09
CA LYS A 14 12.98 3.83 -30.25
C LYS A 14 13.39 3.33 -28.86
N TYR A 15 13.11 2.07 -28.56
CA TYR A 15 13.52 1.43 -27.32
C TYR A 15 15.01 1.06 -27.40
N THR A 16 15.88 1.87 -26.79
CA THR A 16 17.34 1.68 -26.83
C THR A 16 17.83 0.83 -25.67
N ALA A 17 19.01 0.20 -25.81
CA ALA A 17 19.64 -0.57 -24.72
C ALA A 17 19.86 0.28 -23.45
N ALA A 18 20.20 1.56 -23.59
CA ALA A 18 20.33 2.49 -22.47
C ALA A 18 19.00 2.78 -21.76
N ARG A 19 17.87 2.68 -22.47
CA ARG A 19 16.54 2.80 -21.86
C ARG A 19 16.16 1.52 -21.13
N PHE A 20 16.43 0.36 -21.73
CA PHE A 20 16.22 -0.94 -21.10
C PHE A 20 16.93 -1.04 -19.75
N THR A 21 18.21 -0.64 -19.65
CA THR A 21 18.93 -0.69 -18.38
C THR A 21 18.33 0.24 -17.32
N ARG A 22 17.87 1.43 -17.71
CA ARG A 22 17.19 2.37 -16.79
C ARG A 22 15.85 1.83 -16.31
N ASP A 23 15.04 1.29 -17.22
CA ASP A 23 13.73 0.71 -16.90
C ASP A 23 13.90 -0.53 -16.01
N LEU A 24 14.94 -1.33 -16.24
CA LEU A 24 15.24 -2.52 -15.43
C LEU A 24 15.69 -2.15 -14.01
N ILE A 25 16.59 -1.17 -13.86
CA ILE A 25 16.99 -0.65 -12.55
C ILE A 25 15.78 -0.05 -11.81
N ALA A 26 14.94 0.72 -12.51
CA ALA A 26 13.72 1.27 -11.94
C ALA A 26 12.74 0.18 -11.49
N GLY A 27 12.51 -0.83 -12.34
CA GLY A 27 11.65 -1.97 -12.04
C GLY A 27 12.15 -2.78 -10.84
N ILE A 28 13.45 -3.05 -10.75
CA ILE A 28 14.06 -3.72 -9.58
C ILE A 28 13.86 -2.88 -8.31
N THR A 29 14.15 -1.58 -8.37
CA THR A 29 14.02 -0.68 -7.21
C THR A 29 12.58 -0.61 -6.72
N VAL A 30 11.62 -0.44 -7.64
CA VAL A 30 10.20 -0.43 -7.33
C VAL A 30 9.74 -1.79 -6.79
N GLY A 31 10.20 -2.89 -7.39
CA GLY A 31 9.86 -4.25 -6.96
C GLY A 31 10.31 -4.54 -5.53
N ILE A 32 11.54 -4.16 -5.17
CA ILE A 32 12.08 -4.31 -3.80
C ILE A 32 11.20 -3.58 -2.79
N ILE A 33 10.67 -2.40 -3.13
CA ILE A 33 9.77 -1.63 -2.26
C ILE A 33 8.36 -2.23 -2.23
N ALA A 34 7.89 -2.77 -3.36
CA ALA A 34 6.53 -3.28 -3.51
C ALA A 34 6.30 -4.60 -2.75
N ILE A 35 7.31 -5.47 -2.65
CA ILE A 35 7.22 -6.76 -1.94
C ILE A 35 6.76 -6.60 -0.47
N PRO A 36 7.50 -5.86 0.40
CA PRO A 36 7.11 -5.70 1.79
C PRO A 36 5.79 -4.94 1.93
N LEU A 37 5.55 -3.94 1.08
CA LEU A 37 4.30 -3.19 1.08
C LEU A 37 3.10 -4.11 0.77
N ALA A 38 3.18 -4.94 -0.27
CA ALA A 38 2.09 -5.84 -0.64
C ALA A 38 1.79 -6.87 0.45
N MET A 39 2.83 -7.41 1.10
CA MET A 39 2.67 -8.33 2.24
C MET A 39 1.99 -7.64 3.43
N ALA A 40 2.43 -6.44 3.80
CA ALA A 40 1.85 -5.68 4.91
C ALA A 40 0.37 -5.36 4.67
N LEU A 41 0.00 -4.98 3.44
CA LEU A 41 -1.39 -4.68 3.08
C LEU A 41 -2.28 -5.93 3.05
N ALA A 42 -1.73 -7.10 2.69
CA ALA A 42 -2.45 -8.38 2.77
C ALA A 42 -2.77 -8.75 4.23
N ILE A 43 -1.77 -8.66 5.12
CA ILE A 43 -1.94 -8.89 6.56
C ILE A 43 -2.98 -7.91 7.12
N GLY A 44 -2.87 -6.63 6.78
CA GLY A 44 -3.84 -5.61 7.20
C GLY A 44 -5.25 -5.86 6.68
N SER A 45 -5.40 -6.55 5.53
CA SER A 45 -6.71 -6.94 4.98
C SER A 45 -7.24 -8.26 5.58
N GLY A 46 -6.53 -8.86 6.53
CA GLY A 46 -6.94 -10.08 7.22
C GLY A 46 -6.65 -11.37 6.45
N VAL A 47 -5.72 -11.36 5.48
CA VAL A 47 -5.35 -12.53 4.68
C VAL A 47 -3.85 -12.81 4.73
N ALA A 48 -3.46 -14.02 4.33
CA ALA A 48 -2.06 -14.42 4.32
C ALA A 48 -1.19 -13.54 3.39
N PRO A 49 0.09 -13.26 3.75
CA PRO A 49 0.97 -12.36 3.00
C PRO A 49 1.14 -12.71 1.52
N GLN A 50 1.14 -14.02 1.19
CA GLN A 50 1.30 -14.50 -0.18
C GLN A 50 0.24 -13.97 -1.15
N TYR A 51 -0.98 -13.69 -0.67
CA TYR A 51 -2.05 -13.16 -1.53
C TYR A 51 -1.76 -11.72 -1.98
N GLY A 52 -1.07 -10.93 -1.16
CA GLY A 52 -0.59 -9.61 -1.54
C GLY A 52 0.45 -9.68 -2.66
N LEU A 53 1.39 -10.63 -2.57
CA LEU A 53 2.41 -10.86 -3.58
C LEU A 53 1.81 -11.31 -4.92
N TYR A 54 0.87 -12.25 -4.90
CA TYR A 54 0.17 -12.68 -6.10
C TYR A 54 -0.58 -11.53 -6.77
N THR A 55 -1.28 -10.73 -5.97
CA THR A 55 -2.02 -9.56 -6.47
C THR A 55 -1.08 -8.53 -7.09
N ALA A 56 0.03 -8.20 -6.43
CA ALA A 56 1.00 -7.23 -6.93
C ALA A 56 1.68 -7.72 -8.22
N ALA A 57 2.05 -9.00 -8.30
CA ALA A 57 2.67 -9.57 -9.49
C ALA A 57 1.70 -9.56 -10.69
N VAL A 58 0.47 -10.04 -10.51
CA VAL A 58 -0.54 -10.08 -11.58
C VAL A 58 -0.92 -8.66 -12.00
N ALA A 59 -1.19 -7.75 -11.05
CA ALA A 59 -1.55 -6.37 -11.35
C ALA A 59 -0.41 -5.64 -12.09
N GLY A 60 0.84 -5.82 -11.67
CA GLY A 60 2.01 -5.22 -12.30
C GLY A 60 2.15 -5.63 -13.77
N ILE A 61 1.99 -6.92 -14.09
CA ILE A 61 2.05 -7.42 -15.47
C ILE A 61 0.86 -6.92 -16.29
N VAL A 62 -0.36 -7.13 -15.80
CA VAL A 62 -1.58 -6.80 -16.55
C VAL A 62 -1.68 -5.30 -16.83
N ILE A 63 -1.35 -4.45 -15.85
CA ILE A 63 -1.48 -2.99 -16.00
C ILE A 63 -0.31 -2.41 -16.79
N ALA A 64 0.90 -2.97 -16.72
CA ALA A 64 1.98 -2.56 -17.62
C ALA A 64 1.61 -2.77 -19.10
N LEU A 65 0.88 -3.85 -19.41
CA LEU A 65 0.44 -4.15 -20.78
C LEU A 65 -0.79 -3.34 -21.19
N THR A 66 -1.80 -3.24 -20.32
CA THR A 66 -3.13 -2.67 -20.66
C THR A 66 -3.29 -1.20 -20.29
N GLY A 67 -2.38 -0.67 -19.47
CA GLY A 67 -2.51 0.62 -18.79
C GLY A 67 -2.45 1.84 -19.70
N GLY A 68 -2.89 2.97 -19.12
CA GLY A 68 -2.95 4.27 -19.80
C GLY A 68 -1.71 5.15 -19.61
N SER A 69 -0.79 4.80 -18.70
CA SER A 69 0.38 5.60 -18.34
C SER A 69 1.65 4.74 -18.32
N ARG A 70 2.73 5.27 -18.91
CA ARG A 70 4.05 4.62 -19.03
C ARG A 70 4.82 4.48 -17.71
N PHE A 71 4.45 5.24 -16.68
CA PHE A 71 5.16 5.27 -15.39
C PHE A 71 4.28 4.87 -14.21
N SER A 72 3.02 4.50 -14.47
CA SER A 72 2.12 4.11 -13.40
C SER A 72 2.40 2.66 -13.00
N VAL A 73 2.78 2.49 -11.74
CA VAL A 73 2.90 1.19 -11.10
C VAL A 73 1.63 0.98 -10.31
N SER A 74 0.99 -0.18 -10.49
CA SER A 74 -0.25 -0.51 -9.82
C SER A 74 -0.08 -1.76 -8.97
N GLY A 75 -0.73 -1.74 -7.81
CA GLY A 75 -0.67 -2.81 -6.82
C GLY A 75 -1.73 -2.63 -5.75
N PRO A 76 -1.72 -3.47 -4.69
CA PRO A 76 -2.62 -3.31 -3.57
C PRO A 76 -2.44 -1.92 -2.94
N THR A 77 -3.56 -1.23 -2.67
CA THR A 77 -3.55 0.15 -2.15
C THR A 77 -4.03 0.16 -0.71
N ALA A 78 -3.30 0.87 0.16
CA ALA A 78 -3.60 0.95 1.58
C ALA A 78 -5.02 1.44 1.90
N ALA A 79 -5.56 2.32 1.05
CA ALA A 79 -6.92 2.83 1.15
C ALA A 79 -7.99 1.72 1.18
N PHE A 80 -7.80 0.64 0.43
CA PHE A 80 -8.79 -0.44 0.35
C PHE A 80 -8.72 -1.39 1.54
N VAL A 81 -7.62 -1.44 2.30
CA VAL A 81 -7.46 -2.35 3.45
C VAL A 81 -8.60 -2.18 4.45
N VAL A 82 -9.00 -0.95 4.72
CA VAL A 82 -10.09 -0.62 5.67
C VAL A 82 -11.44 -1.20 5.22
N ILE A 83 -11.65 -1.34 3.92
CA ILE A 83 -12.86 -1.90 3.32
C ILE A 83 -12.75 -3.42 3.19
N LEU A 84 -11.57 -3.93 2.84
CA LEU A 84 -11.33 -5.36 2.62
C LEU A 84 -11.26 -6.15 3.93
N TYR A 85 -10.76 -5.56 5.02
CA TYR A 85 -10.65 -6.24 6.31
C TYR A 85 -12.00 -6.70 6.88
N PRO A 86 -13.05 -5.85 6.98
CA PRO A 86 -14.37 -6.33 7.41
C PRO A 86 -14.94 -7.41 6.49
N VAL A 87 -14.74 -7.29 5.17
CA VAL A 87 -15.20 -8.29 4.20
C VAL A 87 -14.51 -9.63 4.42
N SER A 88 -13.21 -9.64 4.70
CA SER A 88 -12.48 -10.88 4.98
C SER A 88 -12.88 -11.49 6.33
N GLN A 89 -13.18 -10.67 7.33
CA GLN A 89 -13.68 -11.16 8.63
C GLN A 89 -15.08 -11.79 8.51
N GLN A 90 -15.98 -11.16 7.74
CA GLN A 90 -17.37 -11.62 7.63
C GLN A 90 -17.55 -12.78 6.63
N PHE A 91 -16.85 -12.74 5.48
CA PHE A 91 -17.07 -13.68 4.37
C PHE A 91 -15.84 -14.53 4.04
N GLY A 92 -14.75 -14.39 4.79
CA GLY A 92 -13.51 -15.13 4.56
C GLY A 92 -12.81 -14.78 3.25
N LEU A 93 -11.80 -15.59 2.92
CA LEU A 93 -11.03 -15.44 1.68
C LEU A 93 -11.91 -15.60 0.43
N ALA A 94 -12.85 -16.55 0.44
CA ALA A 94 -13.74 -16.79 -0.69
C ALA A 94 -14.61 -15.57 -1.01
N GLY A 95 -15.21 -14.95 0.03
CA GLY A 95 -15.98 -13.71 -0.14
C GLY A 95 -15.14 -12.56 -0.65
N LEU A 96 -13.91 -12.42 -0.16
CA LEU A 96 -12.97 -11.42 -0.63
C LEU A 96 -12.64 -11.57 -2.13
N LEU A 97 -12.38 -12.81 -2.59
CA LEU A 97 -12.09 -13.11 -4.00
C LEU A 97 -13.30 -12.83 -4.90
N VAL A 98 -14.51 -13.19 -4.48
CA VAL A 98 -15.74 -12.91 -5.24
C VAL A 98 -16.02 -11.42 -5.30
N ALA A 99 -15.91 -10.70 -4.18
CA ALA A 99 -16.14 -9.25 -4.15
C ALA A 99 -15.14 -8.49 -5.03
N THR A 100 -13.86 -8.89 -5.01
CA THR A 100 -12.83 -8.30 -5.86
C THR A 100 -13.02 -8.63 -7.34
N LEU A 101 -13.44 -9.86 -7.67
CA LEU A 101 -13.81 -10.24 -9.04
C LEU A 101 -14.98 -9.38 -9.56
N LEU A 102 -16.05 -9.25 -8.77
CA LEU A 102 -17.22 -8.42 -9.12
C LEU A 102 -16.84 -6.95 -9.29
N SER A 103 -16.02 -6.41 -8.38
CA SER A 103 -15.47 -5.06 -8.52
C SER A 103 -14.68 -4.89 -9.83
N GLY A 104 -13.85 -5.86 -10.20
CA GLY A 104 -13.14 -5.89 -11.47
C GLY A 104 -14.07 -5.85 -12.69
N ILE A 105 -15.14 -6.66 -12.68
CA ILE A 105 -16.17 -6.65 -13.73
C ILE A 105 -16.82 -5.26 -13.84
N PHE A 106 -17.22 -4.67 -12.70
CA PHE A 106 -17.81 -3.33 -12.69
C PHE A 106 -16.83 -2.26 -13.22
N LEU A 107 -15.55 -2.34 -12.86
CA LEU A 107 -14.51 -1.44 -13.37
C LEU A 107 -14.34 -1.56 -14.89
N ILE A 108 -14.37 -2.78 -15.43
CA ILE A 108 -14.33 -3.00 -16.89
C ILE A 108 -15.56 -2.40 -17.56
N LEU A 109 -16.76 -2.66 -17.04
CA LEU A 109 -18.02 -2.11 -17.58
C LEU A 109 -18.03 -0.58 -17.55
N MET A 110 -17.61 0.03 -16.43
CA MET A 110 -17.48 1.49 -16.31
C MET A 110 -16.42 2.06 -17.27
N GLY A 111 -15.32 1.34 -17.48
CA GLY A 111 -14.29 1.70 -18.46
C GLY A 111 -14.83 1.69 -19.89
N LEU A 112 -15.61 0.66 -20.26
CA LEU A 112 -16.27 0.55 -21.56
C LEU A 112 -17.33 1.64 -21.76
N ALA A 113 -18.10 1.95 -20.72
CA ALA A 113 -19.07 3.06 -20.70
C ALA A 113 -18.41 4.46 -20.69
N ARG A 114 -17.07 4.54 -20.62
CA ARG A 114 -16.28 5.79 -20.52
C ARG A 114 -16.62 6.63 -19.30
N PHE A 115 -17.09 6.01 -18.22
CA PHE A 115 -17.38 6.68 -16.96
C PHE A 115 -16.14 7.22 -16.26
N GLY A 116 -14.93 6.88 -16.71
CA GLY A 116 -13.70 7.54 -16.28
C GLY A 116 -13.71 9.06 -16.46
N ARG A 117 -14.49 9.61 -17.41
CA ARG A 117 -14.67 11.07 -17.55
C ARG A 117 -15.42 11.69 -16.37
N LEU A 118 -16.26 10.93 -15.67
CA LEU A 118 -16.98 11.45 -14.50
C LEU A 118 -16.04 11.77 -13.33
N ILE A 119 -14.86 11.12 -13.28
CA ILE A 119 -13.84 11.38 -12.26
C ILE A 119 -13.35 12.84 -12.33
N GLU A 120 -13.34 13.45 -13.52
CA GLU A 120 -12.93 14.86 -13.70
C GLU A 120 -13.90 15.85 -13.01
N TYR A 121 -15.12 15.43 -12.69
CA TYR A 121 -16.11 16.26 -11.99
C TYR A 121 -16.06 16.12 -10.46
N ILE A 122 -15.21 15.25 -9.91
CA ILE A 122 -15.06 15.11 -8.47
C ILE A 122 -14.34 16.36 -7.92
N PRO A 123 -14.96 17.14 -7.02
CA PRO A 123 -14.31 18.33 -6.47
C PRO A 123 -13.02 17.99 -5.74
N VAL A 124 -12.01 18.85 -5.87
CA VAL A 124 -10.71 18.70 -5.19
C VAL A 124 -10.90 18.55 -3.67
N SER A 125 -11.87 19.25 -3.08
CA SER A 125 -12.21 19.16 -1.66
C SER A 125 -12.63 17.75 -1.24
N VAL A 126 -13.32 17.00 -2.10
CA VAL A 126 -13.73 15.61 -1.82
C VAL A 126 -12.51 14.69 -1.86
N THR A 127 -11.65 14.85 -2.86
CA THR A 127 -10.42 14.07 -2.99
C THR A 127 -9.46 14.33 -1.83
N LEU A 128 -9.33 15.59 -1.39
CA LEU A 128 -8.54 15.95 -0.21
C LEU A 128 -9.15 15.36 1.06
N GLY A 129 -10.47 15.50 1.27
CA GLY A 129 -11.16 14.92 2.42
C GLY A 129 -11.01 13.41 2.50
N PHE A 130 -11.16 12.71 1.37
CA PHE A 130 -11.01 11.26 1.28
C PHE A 130 -9.57 10.82 1.56
N THR A 131 -8.57 11.47 0.95
CA THR A 131 -7.16 11.13 1.15
C THR A 131 -6.69 11.45 2.58
N SER A 132 -7.11 12.58 3.16
CA SER A 132 -6.87 12.90 4.57
C SER A 132 -7.55 11.90 5.51
N GLY A 133 -8.79 11.49 5.24
CA GLY A 133 -9.50 10.49 6.04
C GLY A 133 -8.81 9.13 6.03
N ILE A 134 -8.34 8.68 4.85
CA ILE A 134 -7.51 7.47 4.74
C ILE A 134 -6.22 7.62 5.54
N GLY A 135 -5.53 8.76 5.39
CA GLY A 135 -4.28 9.03 6.12
C GLY A 135 -4.46 8.96 7.63
N ILE A 136 -5.52 9.59 8.17
CA ILE A 136 -5.87 9.53 9.59
C ILE A 136 -6.16 8.08 10.02
N THR A 137 -6.92 7.34 9.22
CA THR A 137 -7.28 5.96 9.53
C THR A 137 -6.06 5.04 9.58
N ILE A 138 -5.19 5.12 8.56
CA ILE A 138 -3.94 4.37 8.51
C ILE A 138 -3.05 4.76 9.71
N GLY A 139 -2.84 6.06 9.93
CA GLY A 139 -2.03 6.55 11.04
C GLY A 139 -2.54 6.05 12.39
N THR A 140 -3.86 6.08 12.61
CA THR A 140 -4.48 5.58 13.85
C THR A 140 -4.24 4.08 14.01
N MET A 141 -4.35 3.29 12.94
CA MET A 141 -4.14 1.84 13.00
C MET A 141 -2.68 1.46 13.29
N GLN A 142 -1.72 2.27 12.82
CA GLN A 142 -0.30 2.01 13.06
C GLN A 142 0.12 2.25 14.52
N ILE A 143 -0.64 3.02 15.31
CA ILE A 143 -0.30 3.28 16.73
C ILE A 143 -0.24 1.98 17.54
N LYS A 144 -1.12 1.01 17.24
CA LYS A 144 -1.13 -0.30 17.90
C LYS A 144 0.24 -0.98 17.78
N ASP A 145 0.72 -1.13 16.55
CA ASP A 145 1.96 -1.86 16.26
C ASP A 145 3.19 -1.01 16.61
N PHE A 146 3.10 0.32 16.48
CA PHE A 146 4.17 1.25 16.86
C PHE A 146 4.45 1.24 18.37
N LEU A 147 3.43 1.09 19.21
CA LEU A 147 3.57 1.06 20.66
C LEU A 147 3.58 -0.37 21.24
N GLY A 148 3.46 -1.40 20.41
CA GLY A 148 3.37 -2.80 20.85
C GLY A 148 2.13 -3.14 21.67
N LEU A 149 1.00 -2.47 21.44
CA LEU A 149 -0.21 -2.61 22.26
C LEU A 149 -0.88 -3.98 22.06
N GLN A 150 -1.27 -4.61 23.17
CA GLN A 150 -2.01 -5.86 23.15
C GLN A 150 -3.51 -5.62 23.09
N MET A 151 -4.10 -5.81 21.91
CA MET A 151 -5.54 -5.74 21.71
C MET A 151 -6.06 -7.09 21.20
N ALA A 152 -6.82 -7.79 22.05
CA ALA A 152 -7.41 -9.09 21.71
C ALA A 152 -8.46 -9.00 20.60
N HIS A 153 -9.16 -7.86 20.51
CA HIS A 153 -10.13 -7.59 19.46
C HIS A 153 -10.05 -6.13 19.04
N VAL A 154 -9.97 -5.88 17.73
CA VAL A 154 -10.01 -4.53 17.15
C VAL A 154 -11.43 -4.29 16.64
N PRO A 155 -12.22 -3.40 17.26
CA PRO A 155 -13.62 -3.16 16.88
C PRO A 155 -13.75 -2.74 15.41
N GLU A 156 -14.90 -2.94 14.74
CA GLU A 156 -15.05 -2.53 13.34
C GLU A 156 -15.15 -1.01 13.16
N HIS A 157 -15.89 -0.33 14.05
CA HIS A 157 -16.16 1.10 13.97
C HIS A 157 -14.97 1.96 14.43
N TYR A 158 -14.68 3.03 13.68
CA TYR A 158 -13.51 3.89 13.95
C TYR A 158 -13.49 4.48 15.37
N LEU A 159 -14.60 5.04 15.86
CA LEU A 159 -14.66 5.61 17.21
C LEU A 159 -14.39 4.56 18.30
N GLN A 160 -14.87 3.33 18.10
CA GLN A 160 -14.63 2.22 19.02
C GLN A 160 -13.16 1.76 18.93
N LYS A 161 -12.55 1.73 17.74
CA LYS A 161 -11.11 1.47 17.57
C LYS A 161 -10.26 2.46 18.36
N VAL A 162 -10.58 3.76 18.25
CA VAL A 162 -9.87 4.82 19.00
C VAL A 162 -10.05 4.61 20.50
N GLY A 163 -11.26 4.35 20.98
CA GLY A 163 -11.51 4.05 22.40
C GLY A 163 -10.75 2.82 22.90
N ALA A 164 -10.73 1.73 22.13
CA ALA A 164 -9.98 0.53 22.46
C ALA A 164 -8.46 0.79 22.54
N LEU A 165 -7.94 1.61 21.62
CA LEU A 165 -6.53 2.02 21.63
C LEU A 165 -6.16 2.78 22.91
N PHE A 166 -7.02 3.71 23.35
CA PHE A 166 -6.83 4.43 24.62
C PHE A 166 -6.85 3.50 25.83
N MET A 167 -7.76 2.52 25.84
CA MET A 167 -7.83 1.52 26.91
C MET A 167 -6.62 0.58 26.92
N ALA A 168 -5.99 0.35 25.76
CA ALA A 168 -4.81 -0.49 25.63
C ALA A 168 -3.50 0.24 25.93
N LEU A 169 -3.48 1.57 26.07
CA LEU A 169 -2.27 2.34 26.41
C LEU A 169 -1.46 1.83 27.62
N PRO A 170 -2.06 1.26 28.67
CA PRO A 170 -1.27 0.68 29.77
C PRO A 170 -0.42 -0.52 29.36
N THR A 171 -0.68 -1.14 28.21
CA THR A 171 0.03 -2.32 27.69
C THR A 171 1.20 -1.96 26.77
N ILE A 172 1.69 -0.72 26.80
CA ILE A 172 2.82 -0.27 25.98
C ILE A 172 4.04 -1.16 26.21
N ASN A 173 4.60 -1.66 25.12
CA ASN A 173 5.89 -2.30 25.11
C ASN A 173 6.96 -1.27 24.75
N VAL A 174 7.84 -0.99 25.71
CA VAL A 174 8.92 0.01 25.55
C VAL A 174 9.89 -0.39 24.43
N GLY A 175 10.13 -1.69 24.22
CA GLY A 175 10.99 -2.19 23.15
C GLY A 175 10.42 -1.88 21.76
N ASP A 176 9.15 -2.22 21.53
CA ASP A 176 8.47 -1.96 20.25
C ASP A 176 8.37 -0.45 19.99
N ALA A 177 8.07 0.34 21.02
CA ALA A 177 8.04 1.80 20.93
C ALA A 177 9.41 2.39 20.58
N ALA A 178 10.50 1.88 21.17
CA ALA A 178 11.86 2.33 20.86
C ALA A 178 12.23 2.00 19.40
N ILE A 179 11.93 0.79 18.93
CA ILE A 179 12.14 0.39 17.52
C ILE A 179 11.33 1.30 16.60
N GLY A 180 10.05 1.54 16.93
CA GLY A 180 9.18 2.46 16.19
C GLY A 180 9.74 3.88 16.09
N ILE A 181 10.18 4.45 17.21
CA ILE A 181 10.76 5.81 17.25
C ILE A 181 12.04 5.90 16.42
N VAL A 182 12.95 4.93 16.55
CA VAL A 182 14.22 4.91 15.80
C VAL A 182 13.97 4.76 14.30
N THR A 183 13.12 3.81 13.91
CA THR A 183 12.77 3.59 12.50
C THR A 183 12.08 4.81 11.88
N LEU A 184 11.12 5.41 12.57
CA LEU A 184 10.43 6.61 12.12
C LEU A 184 11.39 7.82 12.02
N GLY A 185 12.26 7.99 13.02
CA GLY A 185 13.30 9.03 13.01
C GLY A 185 14.18 8.91 11.76
N ILE A 186 14.68 7.72 11.47
CA ILE A 186 15.50 7.49 10.27
C ILE A 186 14.69 7.79 9.00
N LEU A 187 13.45 7.31 8.89
CA LEU A 187 12.61 7.58 7.72
C LEU A 187 12.37 9.08 7.49
N VAL A 188 12.26 9.89 8.55
CA VAL A 188 12.03 11.34 8.46
C VAL A 188 13.31 12.12 8.16
N PHE A 189 14.44 11.75 8.78
CA PHE A 189 15.69 12.50 8.65
C PHE A 189 16.56 12.04 7.48
N TRP A 190 16.47 10.78 7.05
CA TRP A 190 17.27 10.21 5.96
C TRP A 190 17.11 10.95 4.62
N PRO A 191 15.90 11.32 4.18
CA PRO A 191 15.74 12.08 2.93
C PRO A 191 16.43 13.45 2.96
N ARG A 192 16.66 14.02 4.15
CA ARG A 192 17.33 15.33 4.32
C ARG A 192 18.85 15.25 4.14
N LEU A 193 19.45 14.06 4.23
CA LEU A 193 20.88 13.85 4.02
C LEU A 193 21.28 13.84 2.53
N GLY A 194 20.31 13.84 1.60
CA GLY A 194 20.59 13.88 0.15
C GLY A 194 21.21 12.59 -0.42
N ILE A 195 21.21 11.50 0.34
CA ILE A 195 21.76 10.21 -0.07
C ILE A 195 20.77 9.53 -1.02
N ARG A 196 21.26 8.98 -2.15
CA ARG A 196 20.43 8.29 -3.18
C ARG A 196 19.86 6.95 -2.74
N LEU A 197 20.16 6.50 -1.53
CA LEU A 197 19.70 5.23 -0.98
C LEU A 197 18.31 5.41 -0.34
N PRO A 198 17.36 4.51 -0.61
CA PRO A 198 16.05 4.55 0.03
C PRO A 198 16.16 4.43 1.56
N GLY A 199 15.49 5.32 2.30
CA GLY A 199 15.57 5.36 3.76
C GLY A 199 15.01 4.14 4.50
N HIS A 200 14.26 3.26 3.82
CA HIS A 200 13.72 2.04 4.44
C HIS A 200 14.80 0.99 4.77
N LEU A 201 15.89 0.91 4.00
CA LEU A 201 16.97 -0.05 4.26
C LEU A 201 17.76 0.28 5.54
N PRO A 202 18.26 1.52 5.74
CA PRO A 202 18.88 1.92 7.00
C PRO A 202 17.93 1.83 8.20
N ALA A 203 16.65 2.18 8.00
CA ALA A 203 15.65 2.08 9.05
C ALA A 203 15.49 0.63 9.54
N LEU A 204 15.42 -0.33 8.62
CA LEU A 204 15.33 -1.75 8.95
C LEU A 204 16.57 -2.24 9.74
N LEU A 205 17.78 -1.92 9.25
CA LEU A 205 19.02 -2.31 9.91
C LEU A 205 19.15 -1.72 11.32
N ALA A 206 18.82 -0.45 11.49
CA ALA A 206 18.83 0.20 12.80
C ALA A 206 17.77 -0.36 13.74
N GLY A 207 16.57 -0.67 13.23
CA GLY A 207 15.53 -1.34 14.01
C GLY A 207 15.98 -2.73 14.50
N CYS A 208 16.63 -3.51 13.64
CA CYS A 208 17.19 -4.81 14.02
C CYS A 208 18.31 -4.68 15.08
N ALA A 209 19.13 -3.63 15.01
CA ALA A 209 20.17 -3.38 16.01
C ALA A 209 19.56 -3.11 17.39
N VAL A 210 18.53 -2.26 17.47
CA VAL A 210 17.81 -1.96 18.72
C VAL A 210 17.13 -3.21 19.29
N MET A 211 16.61 -4.08 18.42
CA MET A 211 16.01 -5.35 18.84
C MET A 211 17.04 -6.34 19.42
N GLY A 212 18.28 -6.33 18.92
CA GLY A 212 19.35 -7.21 19.41
C GLY A 212 19.87 -6.84 20.81
N ASP A 213 19.58 -5.63 21.29
CA ASP A 213 20.00 -5.11 22.59
C ASP A 213 18.90 -5.25 23.68
N CYS A 214 17.71 -5.76 23.34
CA CYS A 214 16.58 -6.04 24.25
C CYS A 214 16.39 -7.53 24.51
#